data_AF-A0AA38PSQ3-F1
#
_entry.id   AF-A0AA38PSQ3-F1
#
_cell.length_a   1.000
_cell.length_b   1.000
_cell.length_c   1.000
_cell.angle_alpha   90.00
_cell.angle_beta   90.00
_cell.angle_gamma   90.00
#
_symmetry.space_group_name_H-M   'P 1'
#
loop_
_entity.id
_entity.type
_entity.pdbx_description
1 polymer ?
#
loop_
_entity_poly.entity_id
_entity_poly.type
_entity_poly.pdbx_seq_one_letter_code
_entity_poly.pdbx_strand_id
1 'polypeptide(L)' 'FCRAKYPYTAQDASALTFTTGSIIEVLTRQESGWWDGMLGDERGWFPSNYV' A
#
# COMPACT_ATOMS: atom_id res chain seq x y z
N PHE A 1 -10.97 -0.12 0.33
CA PHE A 1 -10.13 -0.11 -0.88
C PHE A 1 -9.66 1.30 -1.23
N CYS A 2 -8.46 1.44 -1.77
CA CYS A 2 -7.90 2.65 -2.38
C CYS A 2 -7.24 2.33 -3.73
N ARG A 3 -6.93 3.34 -4.55
CA ARG A 3 -6.30 3.17 -5.86
C ARG A 3 -4.96 3.90 -5.90
N ALA A 4 -3.88 3.16 -6.16
CA ALA A 4 -2.55 3.74 -6.29
C ALA A 4 -2.49 4.82 -7.39
N LYS A 5 -2.02 6.02 -7.05
CA LYS A 5 -1.75 7.12 -7.97
C LYS A 5 -0.33 7.06 -8.53
N TYR A 6 0.60 6.53 -7.75
CA TYR A 6 2.02 6.39 -8.09
C TYR A 6 2.48 4.96 -7.81
N PRO A 7 3.52 4.45 -8.51
CA PRO A 7 4.11 3.17 -8.17
C PRO A 7 4.92 3.27 -6.89
N TYR A 8 4.97 2.20 -6.11
CA TYR A 8 5.79 2.09 -4.91
C TYR A 8 6.44 0.71 -4.86
N THR A 9 7.76 0.69 -4.68
CA THR A 9 8.54 -0.54 -4.55
C THR A 9 8.90 -0.73 -3.08
N ALA A 10 8.50 -1.86 -2.51
CA ALA A 10 8.83 -2.22 -1.15
C ALA A 10 10.36 -2.29 -0.96
N GLN A 11 10.84 -1.76 0.15
CA GLN A 11 12.26 -1.81 0.52
C GLN A 11 12.59 -3.06 1.34
N ASP A 12 11.59 -3.68 1.94
CA ASP A 12 11.69 -4.89 2.75
C ASP A 12 10.37 -5.68 2.72
N ALA A 13 10.36 -6.88 3.33
CA ALA A 13 9.23 -7.79 3.32
C ALA A 13 8.01 -7.32 4.14
N SER A 14 8.13 -6.22 4.90
CA SER A 14 7.01 -5.63 5.63
C SER A 14 6.23 -4.62 4.80
N ALA A 15 6.80 -4.13 3.70
CA ALA A 15 6.20 -3.15 2.81
C ALA A 15 5.54 -3.81 1.59
N LEU A 16 4.47 -3.20 1.10
CA LEU A 16 3.72 -3.69 -0.06
C LEU A 16 4.26 -3.06 -1.34
N THR A 17 4.54 -3.86 -2.39
CA THR A 17 4.89 -3.33 -3.72
C THR A 17 3.63 -3.21 -4.57
N PHE A 18 3.47 -2.09 -5.28
CA PHE A 18 2.35 -1.90 -6.20
C PHE A 18 2.66 -0.90 -7.31
N THR A 19 1.88 -0.96 -8.38
CA THR A 19 1.98 -0.05 -9.53
C THR A 19 0.80 0.92 -9.58
N THR A 20 0.94 2.02 -10.32
CA THR A 20 -0.16 2.97 -10.54
C THR A 20 -1.41 2.25 -11.05
N GLY A 21 -2.54 2.52 -10.41
CA GLY A 21 -3.82 1.92 -10.73
C GLY A 21 -4.17 0.67 -9.93
N SER A 22 -3.23 0.11 -9.16
CA SER A 22 -3.49 -1.02 -8.27
C SER A 22 -4.60 -0.69 -7.26
N ILE A 23 -5.51 -1.63 -7.04
CA ILE A 23 -6.60 -1.50 -6.07
C ILE A 23 -6.21 -2.27 -4.81
N ILE A 24 -5.94 -1.53 -3.73
CA ILE A 24 -5.43 -2.09 -2.48
C ILE A 24 -6.54 -2.07 -1.44
N GLU A 25 -6.77 -3.19 -0.78
CA GLU A 25 -7.63 -3.26 0.39
C GLU A 25 -6.91 -2.65 1.60
N VAL A 26 -7.43 -1.56 2.17
CA VAL A 26 -6.80 -0.92 3.34
C VAL A 26 -7.32 -1.60 4.60
N LEU A 27 -6.41 -2.25 5.34
CA LEU A 27 -6.71 -2.95 6.58
C LEU A 27 -6.52 -2.03 7.80
N THR A 28 -5.43 -1.27 7.84
CA THR A 28 -5.11 -0.35 8.95
C THR A 28 -4.58 0.98 8.43
N ARG A 29 -4.90 2.07 9.13
CA ARG A 29 -4.39 3.42 8.83
C ARG A 29 -3.72 3.98 10.08
N GLN A 30 -2.44 4.30 10.01
CA GLN A 30 -1.75 5.03 11.06
C GLN A 30 -1.77 6.54 10.78
N GLU A 31 -1.80 7.34 11.84
CA GLU A 31 -1.67 8.80 11.77
C GLU A 31 -0.29 9.25 11.25
N SER A 32 0.70 8.37 11.29
CA SER A 32 2.04 8.58 10.71
C SER A 32 2.04 8.70 9.18
N GLY A 33 0.92 8.39 8.52
CA GLY A 33 0.82 8.33 7.05
C GLY A 33 1.16 6.97 6.46
N TRP A 34 1.39 5.94 7.28
CA TRP A 34 1.58 4.56 6.83
C TRP A 34 0.29 3.75 6.97
N TRP A 35 -0.13 3.14 5.88
CA TRP A 35 -1.29 2.27 5.83
C TRP A 35 -0.85 0.83 5.56
N ASP A 36 -1.52 -0.12 6.20
CA ASP A 36 -1.36 -1.54 5.93
C ASP A 36 -2.51 -1.98 5.04
N GLY A 37 -2.20 -2.78 4.03
CA GLY A 37 -3.21 -3.26 3.12
C GLY A 37 -2.79 -4.47 2.32
N MET A 38 -3.75 -4.97 1.55
CA MET A 38 -3.65 -6.20 0.80
C MET A 38 -3.90 -5.95 -0.69
N LEU A 39 -3.02 -6.50 -1.53
CA LEU A 39 -3.12 -6.49 -2.98
C LEU A 39 -3.02 -7.93 -3.48
N GLY A 40 -4.16 -8.53 -3.82
CA GLY A 40 -4.23 -9.97 -4.08
C GLY A 40 -3.89 -10.76 -2.81
N ASP A 41 -2.83 -11.55 -2.86
CA ASP A 41 -2.34 -12.36 -1.73
C ASP A 41 -1.17 -11.69 -0.97
N GLU A 42 -0.73 -10.50 -1.41
CA GLU A 42 0.37 -9.77 -0.78
C GLU A 42 -0.16 -8.74 0.22
N ARG A 43 0.37 -8.74 1.45
CA ARG A 43 0.07 -7.76 2.49
C ARG A 43 1.33 -6.99 2.86
N GLY A 44 1.18 -5.70 3.09
CA GLY A 44 2.25 -4.90 3.66
C GLY A 44 1.89 -3.44 3.87
N TRP A 45 2.84 -2.72 4.44
CA TRP A 45 2.77 -1.30 4.69
C TRP A 45 3.10 -0.49 3.45
N PHE A 46 2.41 0.63 3.28
CA PHE A 46 2.68 1.58 2.22
C PHE A 46 2.32 3.01 2.64
N PRO A 47 2.97 4.01 2.04
CA PRO A 47 2.72 5.39 2.36
C PRO A 47 1.39 5.87 1.73
N SER A 48 0.54 6.49 2.53
CA SER A 48 -0.82 6.87 2.13
C SER A 48 -0.89 7.92 1.03
N ASN A 49 0.20 8.66 0.79
CA ASN A 49 0.28 9.66 -0.28
C ASN A 49 0.52 9.05 -1.68
N TYR A 50 0.77 7.74 -1.77
CA TYR A 50 0.91 7.03 -3.05
C TYR A 50 -0.43 6.48 -3.56
N VAL A 51 -1.50 6.55 -2.75
CA VAL A 51 -2.85 6.03 -3.04
C VAL A 51 -3.95 7.10 -3.01
#